data_AF-A0A2I4DQ01-F1
#
_entry.id   AF-A0A2I4DQ01-F1
#
_cell.length_a   1.000
_cell.length_b   1.000
_cell.length_c   1.000
_cell.angle_alpha   90.00
_cell.angle_beta   90.00
_cell.angle_gamma   90.00
#
_symmetry.space_group_name_H-M   'P 1'
#
loop_
_entity.id
_entity.type
_entity.pdbx_description
1 polymer ?
#
loop_
_entity_poly.entity_id
_entity_poly.type
_entity_poly.pdbx_seq_one_letter_code
_entity_poly.pdbx_strand_id
1 'polypeptide(L)'
;MQLVLEVKEKLQKEYHSLPVGNNGRDDEDMILWFLKDRKFSVEDAVAKLTKAIKWRQEFKVSELSEESVKNVAQTGKAYVHDFLDVNDRPVLIVEASKHFPAMQDPAEDEKLCVFMIEKALHKLPTGKEDILGIFDLRGFGTDNADLKFLTFMFDVCYYYYPKRLGQVLFVEAPFVFKPIWQLARPLMKSYASLVRFCSVETVRKEYFTERTVPSSFRG
;
A
#
# COMPACT_ATOMS: atom_id res chain seq x y z
N MET A 1 21.25 16.06 -1.96
CA MET A 1 21.04 17.13 -2.96
C MET A 1 21.66 16.78 -4.31
N GLN A 2 22.95 16.45 -4.40
CA GLN A 2 23.61 16.15 -5.69
C GLN A 2 22.93 15.02 -6.50
N LEU A 3 22.67 13.85 -5.90
CA LEU A 3 22.06 12.72 -6.63
C LEU A 3 20.61 12.99 -7.07
N VAL A 4 19.86 13.80 -6.31
CA VAL A 4 18.49 14.19 -6.68
C VAL A 4 18.55 15.05 -7.94
N LEU A 5 19.49 16.00 -7.99
CA LEU A 5 19.71 16.85 -9.15
C LEU A 5 20.12 16.02 -10.38
N GLU A 6 21.05 15.08 -10.22
CA GLU A 6 21.50 14.20 -11.29
C GLU A 6 20.36 13.35 -11.88
N VAL A 7 19.52 12.75 -11.02
CA VAL A 7 18.31 12.03 -11.47
C VAL A 7 17.35 12.97 -12.20
N LYS A 8 17.11 14.17 -11.68
CA LYS A 8 16.22 15.18 -12.27
C LYS A 8 16.68 15.61 -13.65
N GLU A 9 17.97 15.89 -13.82
CA GLU A 9 18.59 16.23 -15.11
C GLU A 9 18.50 15.08 -16.11
N LYS A 10 18.77 13.86 -15.67
CA LYS A 10 18.68 12.67 -16.51
C LYS A 10 17.25 12.39 -16.97
N LEU A 11 16.27 12.49 -16.06
CA LEU A 11 14.84 12.40 -16.41
C LEU A 11 14.40 13.51 -17.36
N GLN A 12 14.88 14.74 -17.17
CA GLN A 12 14.59 15.85 -18.08
C GLN A 12 15.14 15.60 -19.48
N LYS A 13 16.33 15.00 -19.61
CA LYS A 13 16.98 14.74 -20.90
C LYS A 13 16.39 13.52 -21.62
N GLU A 14 16.22 12.41 -20.91
CA GLU A 14 15.87 11.11 -21.50
C GLU A 14 14.36 10.84 -21.50
N TYR A 15 13.61 11.48 -20.60
CA TYR A 15 12.19 11.23 -20.36
C TYR A 15 11.39 12.54 -20.28
N HIS A 16 11.70 13.49 -21.17
CA HIS A 16 11.13 14.85 -21.17
C HIS A 16 9.59 14.91 -21.29
N SER A 17 8.95 13.85 -21.82
CA SER A 17 7.49 13.74 -21.95
C SER A 17 6.78 13.36 -20.66
N LEU A 18 7.50 12.93 -19.62
CA LEU A 18 6.90 12.67 -18.31
C LEU A 18 6.41 13.98 -17.68
N PRO A 19 5.31 13.92 -16.91
CA PRO A 19 4.71 15.07 -16.26
C PRO A 19 5.68 15.72 -15.28
N VAL A 20 5.48 17.02 -15.03
CA VAL A 20 6.22 17.81 -14.04
C VAL A 20 5.32 18.19 -12.85
N GLY A 21 5.92 18.64 -11.75
CA GLY A 21 5.23 18.98 -10.51
C GLY A 21 5.08 17.77 -9.58
N ASN A 22 4.06 17.80 -8.73
CA ASN A 22 3.82 16.76 -7.72
C ASN A 22 3.66 15.37 -8.37
N ASN A 23 4.41 14.38 -7.88
CA ASN A 23 4.56 13.04 -8.45
C ASN A 23 5.09 13.00 -9.90
N GLY A 24 5.71 14.09 -10.36
CA GLY A 24 6.31 14.23 -11.67
C GLY A 24 7.80 13.90 -11.70
N ARG A 25 8.41 14.06 -12.88
CA ARG A 25 9.84 13.76 -13.12
C ARG A 25 10.81 14.73 -12.42
N ASP A 26 10.31 15.80 -11.85
CA ASP A 26 11.06 16.86 -11.17
C ASP A 26 10.67 17.03 -9.69
N ASP A 27 9.80 16.14 -9.18
CA ASP A 27 9.45 16.02 -7.76
C ASP A 27 10.63 15.47 -6.97
N GLU A 28 11.24 16.34 -6.16
CA GLU A 28 12.47 16.02 -5.44
C GLU A 28 12.25 15.01 -4.32
N ASP A 29 11.07 14.99 -3.70
CA ASP A 29 10.72 14.04 -2.65
C ASP A 29 10.49 12.65 -3.25
N MET A 30 9.80 12.57 -4.39
CA MET A 30 9.62 11.32 -5.12
C MET A 30 10.96 10.79 -5.65
N ILE A 31 11.82 11.65 -6.20
CA ILE A 31 13.17 11.27 -6.63
C ILE A 31 13.99 10.73 -5.46
N LEU A 32 14.01 11.44 -4.33
CA LEU A 32 14.75 11.02 -3.14
C LEU A 32 14.24 9.67 -2.62
N TRP A 33 12.94 9.47 -2.64
CA TRP A 33 12.31 8.21 -2.24
C TRP A 33 12.76 7.03 -3.11
N PHE A 34 12.75 7.17 -4.44
CA PHE A 34 13.20 6.11 -5.35
C PHE A 34 14.72 5.89 -5.31
N LEU A 35 15.51 6.94 -5.05
CA LEU A 35 16.94 6.80 -4.73
C LEU A 35 17.15 5.97 -3.47
N LYS A 36 16.42 6.24 -2.38
CA LYS A 36 16.47 5.42 -1.16
C LYS A 36 16.09 3.97 -1.44
N ASP A 37 15.06 3.72 -2.25
CA ASP A 37 14.68 2.37 -2.67
C ASP A 37 15.83 1.64 -3.40
N ARG A 38 16.46 2.34 -4.35
CA ARG A 38 17.52 1.79 -5.21
C ARG A 38 18.94 1.96 -4.65
N LYS A 39 19.08 2.14 -3.33
CA LYS A 39 20.38 2.27 -2.63
C LYS A 39 21.27 3.36 -3.25
N PHE A 40 20.65 4.46 -3.65
CA PHE A 40 21.28 5.63 -4.27
C PHE A 40 21.95 5.38 -5.63
N SER A 41 21.58 4.30 -6.33
CA SER A 41 21.92 4.09 -7.74
C SER A 41 21.06 4.99 -8.63
N VAL A 42 21.69 5.93 -9.34
CA VAL A 42 21.00 6.90 -10.22
C VAL A 42 20.29 6.19 -11.37
N GLU A 43 20.97 5.29 -12.07
CA GLU A 43 20.40 4.56 -13.21
C GLU A 43 19.19 3.70 -12.80
N ASP A 44 19.32 2.96 -11.69
CA ASP A 44 18.21 2.13 -11.20
C ASP A 44 17.03 2.98 -10.70
N ALA A 45 17.31 4.12 -10.06
CA ALA A 45 16.28 5.05 -9.61
C ALA A 45 15.52 5.63 -10.80
N VAL A 46 16.22 6.12 -11.83
CA VAL A 46 15.61 6.61 -13.07
C VAL A 46 14.75 5.53 -13.72
N ALA A 47 15.28 4.32 -13.88
CA ALA A 47 14.56 3.23 -14.52
C ALA A 47 13.27 2.85 -13.78
N LYS A 48 13.30 2.76 -12.44
CA LYS A 48 12.13 2.39 -11.64
C LYS A 48 11.14 3.54 -11.48
N LEU A 49 11.62 4.76 -11.23
CA LEU A 49 10.79 5.96 -11.12
C LEU A 49 10.03 6.24 -12.42
N THR A 50 10.69 6.11 -13.57
CA THR A 50 10.03 6.24 -14.88
C THR A 50 8.83 5.30 -15.02
N LYS A 51 8.98 4.04 -14.63
CA LYS A 51 7.88 3.06 -14.67
C LYS A 51 6.75 3.43 -13.72
N ALA A 52 7.08 3.94 -12.53
CA ALA A 52 6.09 4.39 -11.56
C ALA A 52 5.31 5.61 -12.05
N ILE A 53 5.98 6.63 -12.60
CA ILE A 53 5.31 7.83 -13.13
C ILE A 53 4.36 7.44 -14.27
N LYS A 54 4.80 6.60 -15.22
CA LYS A 54 3.94 6.12 -16.32
C LYS A 54 2.72 5.37 -15.82
N TRP A 55 2.91 4.42 -14.90
CA TRP A 55 1.79 3.68 -14.32
C TRP A 55 0.82 4.60 -13.59
N ARG A 56 1.30 5.61 -12.85
CA ARG A 56 0.41 6.59 -12.18
C ARG A 56 -0.47 7.35 -13.17
N GLN A 57 0.05 7.67 -14.36
CA GLN A 57 -0.73 8.30 -15.43
C GLN A 57 -1.74 7.32 -16.04
N GLU A 58 -1.30 6.10 -16.38
CA GLU A 58 -2.15 5.06 -16.97
C GLU A 58 -3.30 4.66 -16.04
N PHE A 59 -3.00 4.51 -14.75
CA PHE A 59 -3.97 4.19 -13.70
C PHE A 59 -4.80 5.41 -13.24
N LYS A 60 -4.42 6.62 -13.68
CA LYS A 60 -5.09 7.89 -13.34
C LYS A 60 -5.16 8.13 -11.84
N VAL A 61 -4.04 7.92 -11.14
CA VAL A 61 -3.97 8.06 -9.66
C VAL A 61 -4.39 9.47 -9.21
N SER A 62 -4.07 10.51 -9.99
CA SER A 62 -4.46 11.90 -9.70
C SER A 62 -5.97 12.16 -9.81
N GLU A 63 -6.74 11.27 -10.46
CA GLU A 63 -8.19 11.37 -10.59
C GLU A 63 -8.92 10.62 -9.46
N LEU A 64 -8.21 9.85 -8.63
CA LEU A 64 -8.81 9.11 -7.51
C LEU A 64 -9.28 10.08 -6.42
N SER A 65 -10.53 9.90 -6.00
CA SER A 65 -11.18 10.71 -4.97
C SER A 65 -12.19 9.86 -4.20
N GLU A 66 -12.69 10.36 -3.07
CA GLU A 66 -13.76 9.68 -2.32
C GLU A 66 -15.00 9.40 -3.18
N GLU A 67 -15.34 10.32 -4.10
CA GLU A 67 -16.46 10.13 -5.01
C GLU A 67 -16.15 9.05 -6.08
N SER A 68 -14.94 9.01 -6.62
CA SER A 68 -14.59 8.05 -7.69
C SER A 68 -14.54 6.61 -7.21
N VAL A 69 -14.32 6.35 -5.91
CA VAL A 69 -14.29 4.99 -5.32
C VAL A 69 -15.50 4.70 -4.44
N LYS A 70 -16.49 5.60 -4.41
CA LYS A 70 -17.60 5.58 -3.46
C LYS A 70 -18.36 4.25 -3.42
N ASN A 71 -18.69 3.70 -4.59
CA ASN A 71 -19.50 2.49 -4.70
C ASN A 71 -18.83 1.29 -4.02
N VAL A 72 -17.54 1.10 -4.26
CA VAL A 72 -16.76 0.01 -3.65
C VAL A 72 -16.37 0.33 -2.20
N ALA A 73 -16.12 1.61 -1.87
CA ALA A 73 -15.83 2.04 -0.52
C ALA A 73 -17.01 1.82 0.45
N GLN A 74 -18.26 1.87 -0.04
CA GLN A 74 -19.47 1.58 0.75
C GLN A 74 -19.51 0.17 1.32
N THR A 75 -18.75 -0.78 0.77
CA THR A 75 -18.59 -2.11 1.36
C THR A 75 -17.97 -2.06 2.75
N GLY A 76 -17.22 -0.99 3.07
CA GLY A 76 -16.50 -0.84 4.33
C GLY A 76 -15.39 -1.89 4.50
N LYS A 77 -14.88 -2.46 3.41
CA LYS A 77 -13.82 -3.48 3.43
C LYS A 77 -12.43 -2.93 3.73
N ALA A 78 -12.23 -1.62 3.58
CA ALA A 78 -10.95 -0.97 3.84
C ALA A 78 -11.15 0.45 4.37
N TYR A 79 -10.30 0.86 5.31
CA TYR A 79 -10.28 2.23 5.82
C TYR A 79 -8.92 2.57 6.42
N VAL A 80 -8.59 3.87 6.45
CA VAL A 80 -7.42 4.38 7.16
C VAL A 80 -7.84 4.78 8.56
N HIS A 81 -7.23 4.16 9.57
CA HIS A 81 -7.50 4.46 10.97
C HIS A 81 -7.20 5.92 11.31
N ASP A 82 -7.90 6.44 12.32
CA ASP A 82 -7.76 7.86 12.72
C ASP A 82 -6.47 8.13 13.48
N PHE A 83 -6.00 7.14 14.24
CA PHE A 83 -4.77 7.24 15.02
C PHE A 83 -3.62 6.50 14.34
N LEU A 84 -2.41 6.94 14.65
CA LEU A 84 -1.20 6.22 14.33
C LEU A 84 -1.04 4.99 15.25
N ASP A 85 -0.25 4.02 14.81
CA ASP A 85 0.23 2.96 15.70
C ASP A 85 1.26 3.52 16.70
N VAL A 86 1.69 2.71 17.68
CA VAL A 86 2.70 3.10 18.68
C VAL A 86 4.10 3.38 18.09
N ASN A 87 4.32 3.13 16.80
CA ASN A 87 5.54 3.44 16.07
C ASN A 87 5.37 4.66 15.14
N ASP A 88 4.31 5.44 15.33
CA ASP A 88 3.92 6.62 14.56
C ASP A 88 3.62 6.35 13.07
N ARG A 89 3.12 5.15 12.74
CA ARG A 89 2.74 4.81 11.37
C ARG A 89 1.24 5.01 11.16
N PRO A 90 0.82 5.62 10.04
CA PRO A 90 -0.56 5.53 9.59
C PRO A 90 -0.97 4.07 9.42
N VAL A 91 -2.22 3.75 9.77
CA VAL A 91 -2.71 2.37 9.74
C VAL A 91 -3.79 2.22 8.70
N LEU A 92 -3.55 1.38 7.70
CA LEU A 92 -4.54 0.93 6.72
C LEU A 92 -5.10 -0.42 7.19
N ILE A 93 -6.41 -0.47 7.46
CA ILE A 93 -7.10 -1.67 7.93
C ILE A 93 -7.99 -2.20 6.81
N VAL A 94 -7.92 -3.50 6.56
CA VAL A 94 -8.72 -4.23 5.57
C VAL A 94 -9.47 -5.36 6.28
N GLU A 95 -10.79 -5.37 6.16
CA GLU A 95 -11.67 -6.45 6.62
C GLU A 95 -11.90 -7.43 5.47
N ALA A 96 -11.11 -8.50 5.44
CA ALA A 96 -11.06 -9.40 4.29
C ALA A 96 -12.37 -10.17 4.07
N SER A 97 -13.16 -10.38 5.12
CA SER A 97 -14.49 -11.02 5.04
C SER A 97 -15.54 -10.19 4.27
N LYS A 98 -15.27 -8.91 4.01
CA LYS A 98 -16.11 -8.03 3.18
C LYS A 98 -15.67 -7.97 1.72
N HIS A 99 -14.58 -8.63 1.35
CA HIS A 99 -14.12 -8.72 -0.04
C HIS A 99 -14.85 -9.85 -0.75
N PHE A 100 -15.65 -9.56 -1.77
CA PHE A 100 -16.40 -10.58 -2.51
C PHE A 100 -16.14 -10.39 -4.01
N PRO A 101 -15.08 -11.00 -4.56
CA PRO A 101 -14.63 -10.78 -5.95
C PRO A 101 -15.71 -11.01 -7.00
N ALA A 102 -16.63 -11.94 -6.72
CA ALA A 102 -17.73 -12.27 -7.62
C ALA A 102 -18.82 -11.18 -7.69
N MET A 103 -18.83 -10.24 -6.72
CA MET A 103 -19.86 -9.21 -6.57
C MET A 103 -19.36 -7.80 -6.92
N GLN A 104 -18.08 -7.65 -7.26
CA GLN A 104 -17.42 -6.37 -7.47
C GLN A 104 -16.68 -6.36 -8.81
N ASP A 105 -16.64 -5.21 -9.46
CA ASP A 105 -15.75 -5.02 -10.61
C ASP A 105 -14.30 -4.99 -10.10
N PRO A 106 -13.41 -5.88 -10.59
CA PRO A 106 -12.01 -5.89 -10.19
C PRO A 106 -11.33 -4.52 -10.31
N ALA A 107 -11.66 -3.74 -11.34
CA ALA A 107 -11.07 -2.41 -11.54
C ALA A 107 -11.46 -1.43 -10.42
N GLU A 108 -12.65 -1.56 -9.85
CA GLU A 108 -13.09 -0.73 -8.72
C GLU A 108 -12.34 -1.11 -7.44
N ASP A 109 -12.12 -2.41 -7.18
CA ASP A 109 -11.31 -2.87 -6.06
C ASP A 109 -9.85 -2.41 -6.18
N GLU A 110 -9.27 -2.47 -7.38
CA GLU A 110 -7.94 -1.94 -7.66
C GLU A 110 -7.86 -0.43 -7.38
N LYS A 111 -8.84 0.36 -7.83
CA LYS A 111 -8.91 1.81 -7.55
C LYS A 111 -9.03 2.09 -6.05
N LEU A 112 -9.87 1.35 -5.33
CA LEU A 112 -10.01 1.49 -3.87
C LEU A 112 -8.68 1.19 -3.17
N CYS A 113 -7.98 0.14 -3.58
CA CYS A 113 -6.67 -0.23 -3.04
C CYS A 113 -5.68 0.92 -3.16
N VAL A 114 -5.52 1.46 -4.37
CA VAL A 114 -4.59 2.56 -4.64
C VAL A 114 -5.02 3.83 -3.89
N PHE A 115 -6.31 4.15 -3.89
CA PHE A 115 -6.85 5.29 -3.15
C PHE A 115 -6.56 5.18 -1.63
N MET A 116 -6.73 4.00 -1.04
CA MET A 116 -6.47 3.78 0.39
C MET A 116 -4.98 3.85 0.74
N ILE A 117 -4.10 3.39 -0.16
CA ILE A 117 -2.64 3.57 -0.01
C ILE A 117 -2.29 5.06 -0.03
N GLU A 118 -2.77 5.79 -1.04
CA GLU A 118 -2.59 7.25 -1.13
C GLU A 118 -3.11 7.93 0.14
N LYS A 119 -4.35 7.64 0.57
CA LYS A 119 -4.97 8.22 1.76
C LYS A 119 -4.17 7.93 3.04
N ALA A 120 -3.57 6.75 3.18
CA ALA A 120 -2.72 6.41 4.31
C ALA A 120 -1.39 7.17 4.26
N LEU A 121 -0.78 7.29 3.08
CA LEU A 121 0.48 8.01 2.89
C LEU A 121 0.35 9.51 3.15
N HIS A 122 -0.79 10.11 2.82
CA HIS A 122 -1.08 11.52 3.13
C HIS A 122 -1.14 11.80 4.66
N LYS A 123 -1.32 10.78 5.50
CA LYS A 123 -1.28 10.90 6.97
C LYS A 123 0.12 10.71 7.56
N LEU A 124 1.16 10.49 6.75
CA LEU A 124 2.52 10.26 7.26
C LEU A 124 3.01 11.47 8.07
N PRO A 125 3.46 11.27 9.33
CA PRO A 125 4.16 12.30 10.07
C PRO A 125 5.48 12.68 9.40
N THR A 126 5.95 13.90 9.65
CA THR A 126 7.27 14.35 9.20
C THR A 126 8.37 13.38 9.65
N GLY A 127 9.18 12.91 8.71
CA GLY A 127 10.28 11.98 8.98
C GLY A 127 9.89 10.50 9.00
N LYS A 128 8.60 10.16 8.88
CA LYS A 128 8.13 8.78 8.66
C LYS A 128 7.93 8.53 7.17
N GLU A 129 8.14 7.29 6.75
CA GLU A 129 8.10 6.93 5.33
C GLU A 129 7.12 5.80 5.02
N ASP A 130 6.64 5.09 6.04
CA ASP A 130 5.91 3.84 5.89
C ASP A 130 4.62 3.77 6.71
N ILE A 131 3.74 2.87 6.26
CA ILE A 131 2.43 2.60 6.86
C ILE A 131 2.39 1.17 7.42
N LEU A 132 1.46 0.94 8.35
CA LEU A 132 1.08 -0.38 8.84
C LEU A 132 -0.15 -0.86 8.07
N GLY A 133 -0.05 -2.03 7.42
CA GLY A 133 -1.21 -2.71 6.84
C GLY A 133 -1.74 -3.76 7.81
N ILE A 134 -3.03 -3.73 8.13
CA ILE A 134 -3.70 -4.75 8.96
C ILE A 134 -4.79 -5.40 8.12
N PHE A 135 -4.68 -6.71 7.89
CA PHE A 135 -5.73 -7.50 7.26
C PHE A 135 -6.39 -8.34 8.34
N ASP A 136 -7.60 -7.95 8.71
CA ASP A 136 -8.48 -8.71 9.58
C ASP A 136 -9.09 -9.86 8.79
N LEU A 137 -8.66 -11.08 9.13
CA LEU A 137 -9.10 -12.31 8.48
C LEU A 137 -10.23 -13.00 9.26
N ARG A 138 -10.77 -12.38 10.32
CA ARG A 138 -11.96 -12.89 11.02
C ARG A 138 -13.13 -12.97 10.04
N GLY A 139 -13.74 -14.14 9.96
CA GLY A 139 -14.85 -14.42 9.04
C GLY A 139 -14.42 -14.61 7.58
N PHE A 140 -13.12 -14.61 7.26
CA PHE A 140 -12.64 -14.89 5.91
C PHE A 140 -12.97 -16.33 5.51
N GLY A 141 -13.63 -16.49 4.36
CA GLY A 141 -14.01 -17.76 3.74
C GLY A 141 -13.49 -17.90 2.31
N THR A 142 -13.87 -18.99 1.66
CA THR A 142 -13.47 -19.29 0.26
C THR A 142 -13.97 -18.25 -0.73
N ASP A 143 -15.16 -17.70 -0.50
CA ASP A 143 -15.79 -16.72 -1.40
C ASP A 143 -15.09 -15.36 -1.34
N ASN A 144 -14.22 -15.14 -0.35
CA ASN A 144 -13.40 -13.95 -0.22
C ASN A 144 -12.02 -14.08 -0.89
N ALA A 145 -11.65 -15.28 -1.34
CA ALA A 145 -10.33 -15.56 -1.88
C ALA A 145 -10.13 -14.94 -3.27
N ASP A 146 -9.13 -14.07 -3.39
CA ASP A 146 -8.83 -13.36 -4.64
C ASP A 146 -7.33 -13.29 -4.90
N LEU A 147 -6.78 -14.33 -5.53
CA LEU A 147 -5.36 -14.36 -5.86
C LEU A 147 -4.98 -13.29 -6.88
N LYS A 148 -5.88 -12.88 -7.77
CA LYS A 148 -5.60 -11.86 -8.79
C LYS A 148 -5.45 -10.50 -8.13
N PHE A 149 -6.43 -10.10 -7.31
CA PHE A 149 -6.37 -8.85 -6.58
C PHE A 149 -5.20 -8.81 -5.59
N LEU A 150 -4.93 -9.92 -4.91
CA LEU A 150 -3.78 -10.01 -4.00
C LEU A 150 -2.45 -9.84 -4.74
N THR A 151 -2.34 -10.39 -5.95
CA THR A 151 -1.17 -10.19 -6.83
C THR A 151 -1.03 -8.72 -7.23
N PHE A 152 -2.12 -8.10 -7.68
CA PHE A 152 -2.16 -6.67 -8.00
C PHE A 152 -1.67 -5.82 -6.81
N MET A 153 -2.21 -6.05 -5.62
CA MET A 153 -1.85 -5.30 -4.42
C MET A 153 -0.34 -5.41 -4.10
N PHE A 154 0.24 -6.60 -4.23
CA PHE A 154 1.68 -6.79 -4.03
C PHE A 154 2.52 -6.10 -5.11
N ASP A 155 2.13 -6.19 -6.37
CA ASP A 155 2.83 -5.53 -7.47
C ASP A 155 2.78 -4.00 -7.33
N VAL A 156 1.62 -3.45 -6.94
CA VAL A 156 1.46 -2.02 -6.65
C VAL A 156 2.44 -1.58 -5.56
N CYS A 157 2.48 -2.28 -4.44
CA CYS A 157 3.38 -1.95 -3.34
C CYS A 157 4.86 -2.13 -3.73
N TYR A 158 5.19 -3.17 -4.49
CA TYR A 158 6.58 -3.47 -4.83
C TYR A 158 7.16 -2.51 -5.89
N TYR A 159 6.40 -2.24 -6.95
CA TYR A 159 6.88 -1.49 -8.11
C TYR A 159 6.62 0.01 -7.99
N TYR A 160 5.45 0.41 -7.47
CA TYR A 160 4.98 1.80 -7.55
C TYR A 160 4.99 2.51 -6.19
N TYR A 161 4.88 1.76 -5.08
CA TYR A 161 5.01 2.29 -3.73
C TYR A 161 6.13 1.62 -2.91
N PRO A 162 7.37 1.52 -3.45
CA PRO A 162 8.42 0.78 -2.78
C PRO A 162 8.74 1.33 -1.39
N LYS A 163 8.97 0.45 -0.41
CA LYS A 163 9.33 0.80 0.99
C LYS A 163 8.27 1.62 1.74
N ARG A 164 7.06 1.75 1.20
CA ARG A 164 5.94 2.42 1.88
C ARG A 164 5.16 1.51 2.82
N LEU A 165 5.30 0.18 2.69
CA LEU A 165 4.80 -0.76 3.68
C LEU A 165 5.92 -1.10 4.68
N GLY A 166 5.71 -0.77 5.94
CA GLY A 166 6.65 -1.06 7.03
C GLY A 166 6.40 -2.42 7.67
N GLN A 167 5.13 -2.81 7.76
CA GLN A 167 4.71 -4.13 8.25
C GLN A 167 3.31 -4.46 7.77
N VAL A 168 3.03 -5.76 7.63
CA VAL A 168 1.71 -6.29 7.31
C VAL A 168 1.29 -7.28 8.39
N LEU A 169 0.13 -7.08 9.00
CA LEU A 169 -0.44 -7.97 9.99
C LEU A 169 -1.58 -8.77 9.35
N PHE A 170 -1.48 -10.09 9.41
CA PHE A 170 -2.59 -11.00 9.12
C PHE A 170 -3.18 -11.45 10.46
N VAL A 171 -4.35 -10.90 10.80
CA VAL A 171 -4.98 -11.00 12.12
C VAL A 171 -6.01 -12.12 12.10
N GLU A 172 -5.91 -13.05 13.07
CA GLU A 172 -6.83 -14.20 13.21
C GLU A 172 -6.98 -15.03 11.92
N ALA A 173 -5.86 -15.33 11.26
CA ALA A 173 -5.88 -16.08 10.00
C ALA A 173 -6.54 -17.46 10.17
N PRO A 174 -7.68 -17.73 9.50
CA PRO A 174 -8.35 -19.01 9.61
C PRO A 174 -7.61 -20.10 8.82
N PHE A 175 -7.84 -21.38 9.14
CA PHE A 175 -7.18 -22.50 8.45
C PHE A 175 -7.37 -22.48 6.93
N VAL A 176 -8.53 -22.01 6.45
CA VAL A 176 -8.84 -21.88 5.01
C VAL A 176 -7.93 -20.88 4.29
N PHE A 177 -7.32 -19.93 5.00
CA PHE A 177 -6.39 -18.96 4.42
C PHE A 177 -5.01 -19.56 4.11
N LYS A 178 -4.62 -20.65 4.79
CA LYS A 178 -3.30 -21.28 4.62
C LYS A 178 -2.96 -21.66 3.17
N PRO A 179 -3.80 -22.39 2.42
CA PRO A 179 -3.50 -22.71 1.02
C PRO A 179 -3.41 -21.46 0.13
N ILE A 180 -4.25 -20.45 0.35
CA ILE A 180 -4.22 -19.18 -0.39
C ILE A 180 -2.89 -18.47 -0.15
N TRP A 181 -2.45 -18.42 1.11
CA TRP A 181 -1.17 -17.83 1.47
C TRP A 181 0.03 -18.56 0.86
N GLN A 182 -0.01 -19.89 0.79
CA GLN A 182 1.06 -20.68 0.15
C GLN A 182 1.23 -20.33 -1.34
N LEU A 183 0.14 -20.02 -2.03
CA LEU A 183 0.15 -19.59 -3.43
C LEU A 183 0.57 -18.11 -3.57
N ALA A 184 0.14 -17.26 -2.63
CA ALA A 184 0.38 -15.82 -2.68
C ALA A 184 1.79 -15.40 -2.24
N ARG A 185 2.36 -16.08 -1.24
CA ARG A 185 3.65 -15.70 -0.63
C ARG A 185 4.81 -15.55 -1.62
N PRO A 186 5.00 -16.43 -2.62
CA PRO A 186 6.06 -16.25 -3.63
C PRO A 186 5.94 -14.96 -4.44
N LEU A 187 4.72 -14.45 -4.63
CA LEU A 187 4.43 -13.25 -5.42
C LEU A 187 4.89 -11.97 -4.70
N MET A 188 5.00 -12.00 -3.37
CA MET A 188 5.44 -10.86 -2.56
C MET A 188 6.94 -10.56 -2.64
N LYS A 189 7.76 -11.46 -3.22
CA LYS A 189 9.22 -11.30 -3.30
C LYS A 189 9.80 -10.98 -1.91
N SER A 190 10.55 -9.88 -1.78
CA SER A 190 11.14 -9.45 -0.50
C SER A 190 10.12 -8.95 0.52
N TYR A 191 8.88 -8.63 0.13
CA TYR A 191 7.86 -8.10 1.05
C TYR A 191 7.26 -9.20 1.93
N ALA A 192 7.46 -10.48 1.58
CA ALA A 192 7.01 -11.59 2.41
C ALA A 192 7.59 -11.55 3.84
N SER A 193 8.77 -10.92 4.04
CA SER A 193 9.37 -10.75 5.38
C SER A 193 8.69 -9.69 6.24
N LEU A 194 7.85 -8.83 5.66
CA LEU A 194 7.08 -7.82 6.38
C LEU A 194 5.81 -8.40 7.03
N VAL A 195 5.43 -9.62 6.65
CA VAL A 195 4.18 -10.24 7.10
C VAL A 195 4.35 -10.89 8.47
N ARG A 196 3.45 -10.56 9.39
CA ARG A 196 3.29 -11.22 10.69
C ARG A 196 1.87 -11.76 10.82
N PHE A 197 1.76 -13.05 11.10
CA PHE A 197 0.51 -13.66 11.55
C PHE A 197 0.37 -13.42 13.05
N CYS A 198 -0.78 -12.90 13.50
CA CYS A 198 -0.98 -12.57 14.91
C CYS A 198 -2.45 -12.62 15.33
N SER A 199 -2.70 -12.59 16.64
CA SER A 199 -4.04 -12.50 17.21
C SER A 199 -4.50 -11.05 17.36
N VAL A 200 -5.79 -10.84 17.59
CA VAL A 200 -6.34 -9.54 18.00
C VAL A 200 -5.64 -9.02 19.25
N GLU A 201 -5.38 -9.90 20.23
CA GLU A 201 -4.68 -9.53 21.47
C GLU A 201 -3.28 -8.96 21.19
N THR A 202 -2.52 -9.57 20.29
CA THR A 202 -1.21 -9.05 19.86
C THR A 202 -1.34 -7.67 19.22
N VAL A 203 -2.31 -7.46 18.32
CA VAL A 203 -2.56 -6.15 17.71
C VAL A 203 -2.81 -5.09 18.79
N ARG A 204 -3.71 -5.39 19.75
CA ARG A 204 -4.05 -4.47 20.83
C ARG A 204 -2.85 -4.10 21.69
N LYS A 205 -2.06 -5.10 22.11
CA LYS A 205 -0.98 -4.93 23.10
C LYS A 205 0.28 -4.32 22.52
N GLU A 206 0.61 -4.65 21.27
CA GLU A 206 1.90 -4.30 20.67
C GLU A 206 1.83 -3.12 19.70
N TYR A 207 0.65 -2.79 19.17
CA TYR A 207 0.52 -1.78 18.11
C TYR A 207 -0.31 -0.56 18.51
N PHE A 208 -1.08 -0.64 19.59
CA PHE A 208 -1.97 0.45 20.01
C PHE A 208 -1.94 0.65 21.52
N THR A 209 -2.39 1.83 21.94
CA THR A 209 -2.76 2.08 23.33
C THR A 209 -4.25 1.76 23.52
N GLU A 210 -4.71 1.67 24.77
CA GLU A 210 -6.15 1.51 25.06
C GLU A 210 -7.04 2.61 24.45
N ARG A 211 -6.48 3.82 24.25
CA ARG A 211 -7.21 4.95 23.67
C ARG A 211 -7.21 4.94 22.14
N THR A 212 -6.16 4.38 21.54
CA THR A 212 -5.94 4.45 20.08
C THR A 212 -6.27 3.16 19.36
N VAL A 213 -6.59 2.07 20.06
CA VAL A 213 -6.97 0.80 19.45
C VAL A 213 -8.23 0.94 18.57
N PRO A 214 -8.23 0.38 17.34
CA PRO A 214 -9.41 0.34 16.47
C PRO A 214 -10.59 -0.34 17.17
N SER A 215 -11.80 0.17 16.96
CA SER A 215 -13.02 -0.33 17.62
C SER A 215 -13.24 -1.82 17.38
N SER A 216 -12.95 -2.32 16.17
CA SER A 216 -13.05 -3.73 15.79
C SER A 216 -12.12 -4.65 16.58
N PHE A 217 -11.09 -4.12 17.23
CA PHE A 217 -10.10 -4.86 18.02
C PHE A 217 -10.22 -4.59 19.53
N ARG A 218 -11.26 -3.92 20.02
CA ARG A 218 -11.44 -3.66 21.47
C ARG A 218 -12.03 -4.85 22.25
N GLY A 219 -12.76 -5.72 21.55
CA GLY A 219 -13.38 -6.92 22.09
C GLY A 219 -12.37 -7.95 22.56
#